data_AF-A0A931I9C4-F1
#
_entry.id   AF-A0A931I9C4-F1
#
_cell.length_a   1.000
_cell.length_b   1.000
_cell.length_c   1.000
_cell.angle_alpha   90.00
_cell.angle_beta   90.00
_cell.angle_gamma   90.00
#
_symmetry.space_group_name_H-M   'P 1'
#
loop_
_entity.id
_entity.type
_entity.pdbx_description
1 polymer ?
#
loop_
_entity_poly.entity_id
_entity_poly.type
_entity_poly.pdbx_seq_one_letter_code
_entity_poly.pdbx_strand_id
1 'polypeptide(L)'
;MTTPLPATITLNAFTGDDEVSSVTAPEASRWGAKTKMLTRPNLLAPPVVNPDDWRDPEIGWGVILPEVSDLTAADKAAGVDAPEPVRRLISARGNAPVLRCVPGDTEFLTRYYSDGTAQRLVIGNSEFGTGRGRMPLYLLIVGSPTVVPWDVQFSLNRRQHVGRLDLPDAELGNYIDALLTDWAGMSVAPTTPLVWSTAVDTITTAMQRLVGDFLTTRMSGDPELAVTRRSGAAATCAALITALAATTPAVVVTSSHGKTGPLADPAAMRATLGSPVDADHSTLDVDELLGAWTPSGAVWYSQACCSAGSNNGTSYGGLLQTDSTAFKVVDGVAGLGAAVAPLPTRLLGADKPLRAFIGHVEPTFDWTLIEPSNGQPLTMPLIEAIYPNLYRRQPIGRALQSHYLGVGELYARLARARDGIDTQEPGARERATYTKLTAIDRQSLVILGDPTSMIPALPSTR
;
A
#
# COMPACT_ATOMS: atom_id res chain seq x y z
N MET A 1 -54.31 -22.72 34.04
CA MET A 1 -54.57 -23.96 33.27
C MET A 1 -53.21 -24.53 32.90
N THR A 2 -52.89 -25.75 33.34
CA THR A 2 -51.64 -26.44 32.97
C THR A 2 -51.85 -27.13 31.63
N THR A 3 -51.11 -26.74 30.60
CA THR A 3 -51.09 -27.46 29.32
C THR A 3 -50.40 -28.81 29.54
N PRO A 4 -51.08 -29.95 29.37
CA PRO A 4 -50.43 -31.25 29.50
C PRO A 4 -49.36 -31.41 28.42
N LEU A 5 -48.28 -32.13 28.73
CA LEU A 5 -47.31 -32.52 27.70
C LEU A 5 -48.00 -33.43 26.67
N PRO A 6 -47.61 -33.35 25.38
CA PRO A 6 -48.15 -34.24 24.37
C PRO A 6 -47.75 -35.69 24.69
N ALA A 7 -48.65 -36.63 24.42
CA ALA A 7 -48.40 -38.06 24.68
C ALA A 7 -47.30 -38.63 23.77
N THR A 8 -47.18 -38.09 22.57
CA THR A 8 -46.15 -38.42 21.58
C THR A 8 -45.52 -37.15 21.04
N ILE A 9 -44.23 -37.22 20.71
CA ILE A 9 -43.50 -36.15 20.04
C ILE A 9 -42.93 -36.73 18.75
N THR A 10 -43.16 -36.01 17.65
CA THR A 10 -42.55 -36.28 16.36
C THR A 10 -41.35 -35.35 16.19
N LEU A 11 -40.25 -35.91 15.70
CA LEU A 11 -39.05 -35.16 15.37
C LEU A 11 -39.08 -34.84 13.88
N ASN A 12 -38.71 -33.61 13.52
CA ASN A 12 -38.51 -33.23 12.13
C ASN A 12 -37.17 -33.79 11.61
N ALA A 13 -37.10 -35.11 11.53
CA ALA A 13 -35.94 -35.87 11.07
C ALA A 13 -36.41 -36.90 10.04
N PHE A 14 -35.64 -37.05 8.96
CA PHE A 14 -35.92 -38.01 7.89
C PHE A 14 -34.95 -39.18 7.98
N THR A 15 -35.45 -40.39 8.25
CA THR A 15 -34.65 -41.61 8.37
C THR A 15 -34.81 -42.57 7.17
N GLY A 16 -35.45 -42.12 6.09
CA GLY A 16 -35.76 -42.94 4.91
C GLY A 16 -37.25 -43.26 4.85
N ASP A 17 -37.70 -44.28 5.58
CA ASP A 17 -39.02 -44.87 5.33
C ASP A 17 -40.05 -44.66 6.47
N ASP A 18 -39.62 -44.19 7.64
CA ASP A 18 -40.49 -44.08 8.83
C ASP A 18 -40.54 -42.66 9.41
N GLU A 19 -41.70 -42.29 9.97
CA GLU A 19 -41.85 -41.07 10.77
C GLU A 19 -41.13 -41.24 12.12
N VAL A 20 -40.16 -40.35 12.37
CA VAL A 20 -39.39 -40.37 13.62
C VAL A 20 -40.24 -39.82 14.75
N SER A 21 -40.91 -40.72 15.49
CA SER A 21 -41.77 -40.37 16.62
C SER A 21 -41.48 -41.22 17.85
N SER A 22 -41.78 -40.69 19.03
CA SER A 22 -41.68 -41.43 20.30
C SER A 22 -42.78 -41.00 21.26
N VAL A 23 -43.20 -41.92 22.12
CA VAL A 23 -44.00 -41.59 23.31
C VAL A 23 -43.15 -40.69 24.22
N THR A 24 -43.76 -39.62 24.73
CA THR A 24 -43.12 -38.73 25.69
C THR A 24 -42.90 -39.49 27.00
N ALA A 25 -41.63 -39.60 27.42
CA ALA A 25 -41.29 -40.31 28.66
C ALA A 25 -42.03 -39.72 29.88
N PRO A 26 -42.41 -40.53 30.88
CA PRO A 26 -43.07 -40.04 32.10
C PRO A 26 -42.29 -38.92 32.80
N GLU A 27 -40.96 -38.95 32.72
CA GLU A 27 -40.05 -37.96 33.32
C GLU A 27 -39.88 -36.68 32.47
N ALA A 28 -40.49 -36.58 31.28
CA ALA A 28 -40.35 -35.41 30.40
C ALA A 28 -40.83 -34.11 31.06
N SER A 29 -41.80 -34.20 31.97
CA SER A 29 -42.26 -33.08 32.81
C SER A 29 -41.14 -32.46 33.65
N ARG A 30 -40.12 -33.25 34.01
CA ARG A 30 -38.94 -32.80 34.75
C ARG A 30 -37.80 -32.37 33.83
N TRP A 31 -37.85 -32.68 32.53
CA TRP A 31 -36.77 -32.38 31.59
C TRP A 31 -36.52 -30.88 31.48
N GLY A 32 -37.58 -30.08 31.28
CA GLY A 32 -37.47 -28.61 31.21
C GLY A 32 -37.08 -27.93 32.53
N ALA A 33 -37.14 -28.66 33.66
CA ALA A 33 -36.74 -28.18 34.98
C ALA A 33 -35.30 -28.53 35.35
N LYS A 34 -34.59 -29.34 34.56
CA LYS A 34 -33.18 -29.66 34.80
C LYS A 34 -32.30 -28.48 34.42
N THR A 35 -31.66 -27.87 35.42
CA THR A 35 -30.72 -26.74 35.25
C THR A 35 -29.39 -27.11 34.59
N LYS A 36 -29.16 -28.38 34.29
CA LYS A 36 -28.00 -28.82 33.49
C LYS A 36 -28.24 -28.43 32.03
N MET A 37 -27.96 -27.17 31.69
CA MET A 37 -27.64 -26.83 30.30
C MET A 37 -26.50 -27.75 29.86
N LEU A 38 -26.59 -28.28 28.63
CA LEU A 38 -25.44 -28.91 27.98
C LEU A 38 -24.26 -27.96 28.16
N THR A 39 -23.16 -28.45 28.74
CA THR A 39 -21.91 -27.71 28.78
C THR A 39 -21.67 -27.22 27.35
N ARG A 40 -21.65 -25.90 27.14
CA ARG A 40 -21.24 -25.35 25.84
C ARG A 40 -19.92 -26.04 25.51
N PRO A 41 -19.78 -26.71 24.35
CA PRO A 41 -18.47 -27.17 23.95
C PRO A 41 -17.55 -25.95 24.03
N ASN A 42 -16.43 -26.10 24.74
CA ASN A 42 -15.35 -25.11 24.66
C ASN A 42 -14.91 -25.13 23.20
N LEU A 43 -15.52 -24.27 22.38
CA LEU A 43 -15.02 -23.93 21.07
C LEU A 43 -13.67 -23.27 21.37
N LEU A 44 -12.59 -24.06 21.24
CA LEU A 44 -11.23 -23.54 21.25
C LEU A 44 -11.15 -22.62 20.05
N ALA A 45 -11.45 -21.34 20.25
CA ALA A 45 -11.31 -20.35 19.21
C ALA A 45 -9.85 -20.42 18.72
N PRO A 46 -9.61 -20.45 17.40
CA PRO A 46 -8.24 -20.39 16.90
C PRO A 46 -7.54 -19.16 17.50
N PRO A 47 -6.22 -19.24 17.76
CA PRO A 47 -5.49 -18.10 18.30
C PRO A 47 -5.66 -16.88 17.40
N VAL A 48 -5.89 -15.72 18.01
CA VAL A 48 -5.95 -14.45 17.28
C VAL A 48 -4.52 -14.07 16.90
N VAL A 49 -4.22 -14.11 15.61
CA VAL A 49 -2.92 -13.70 15.06
C VAL A 49 -2.91 -12.19 14.88
N ASN A 50 -1.87 -11.51 15.38
CA ASN A 50 -1.71 -10.06 15.21
C ASN A 50 -1.15 -9.77 13.80
N PRO A 51 -1.91 -9.12 12.90
CA PRO A 51 -1.43 -8.83 11.54
C PRO A 51 -0.27 -7.83 11.51
N ASP A 52 -0.02 -7.09 12.59
CA ASP A 52 1.10 -6.14 12.68
C ASP A 52 2.43 -6.86 12.99
N ASP A 53 2.36 -8.09 13.52
CA ASP A 53 3.53 -8.91 13.81
C ASP A 53 3.97 -9.71 12.59
N TRP A 54 4.70 -9.06 11.69
CA TRP A 54 5.28 -9.68 10.50
C TRP A 54 6.25 -10.85 10.80
N ARG A 55 6.70 -11.01 12.06
CA ARG A 55 7.56 -12.13 12.47
C ARG A 55 6.77 -13.41 12.70
N ASP A 56 5.46 -13.32 12.92
CA ASP A 56 4.59 -14.47 13.11
C ASP A 56 4.58 -15.32 11.82
N PRO A 57 4.82 -16.64 11.88
CA PRO A 57 4.85 -17.51 10.70
C PRO A 57 3.52 -17.59 9.95
N GLU A 58 2.38 -17.27 10.58
CA GLU A 58 1.06 -17.21 9.96
C GLU A 58 0.83 -15.90 9.18
N ILE A 59 1.67 -14.88 9.42
CA ILE A 59 1.66 -13.58 8.73
C ILE A 59 2.84 -13.50 7.77
N GLY A 60 4.04 -13.47 8.32
CA GLY A 60 5.31 -13.56 7.60
C GLY A 60 5.75 -12.28 6.88
N TRP A 61 7.06 -12.23 6.66
CA TRP A 61 7.74 -11.33 5.73
C TRP A 61 8.51 -12.15 4.69
N GLY A 62 8.56 -11.69 3.45
CA GLY A 62 9.34 -12.30 2.38
C GLY A 62 9.88 -11.28 1.38
N VAL A 63 10.75 -11.75 0.50
CA VAL A 63 11.37 -10.93 -0.55
C VAL A 63 11.01 -11.48 -1.92
N ILE A 64 10.76 -10.59 -2.87
CA ILE A 64 10.55 -10.91 -4.28
C ILE A 64 11.80 -10.47 -5.04
N LEU A 65 12.40 -11.41 -5.74
CA LEU A 65 13.55 -11.22 -6.62
C LEU A 65 13.15 -11.61 -8.06
N PRO A 66 13.87 -11.11 -9.08
CA PRO A 66 13.69 -11.61 -10.44
C PRO A 66 14.04 -13.10 -10.54
N GLU A 67 13.38 -13.80 -11.45
CA GLU A 67 13.74 -15.17 -11.83
C GLU A 67 15.07 -15.19 -12.59
N VAL A 68 15.92 -16.18 -12.30
CA VAL A 68 17.24 -16.37 -12.93
C VAL A 68 17.37 -17.81 -13.40
N SER A 69 17.84 -18.07 -14.63
CA SER A 69 17.88 -19.44 -15.18
C SER A 69 18.99 -20.31 -14.61
N ASP A 70 20.10 -19.71 -14.19
CA ASP A 70 21.39 -20.42 -14.07
C ASP A 70 21.68 -20.94 -12.66
N LEU A 71 20.67 -20.97 -11.78
CA LEU A 71 20.79 -21.40 -10.39
C LEU A 71 19.93 -22.61 -10.08
N THR A 72 20.38 -23.41 -9.11
CA THR A 72 19.57 -24.52 -8.59
C THR A 72 18.36 -23.98 -7.81
N ALA A 73 17.33 -24.81 -7.63
CA ALA A 73 16.19 -24.46 -6.80
C ALA A 73 16.59 -24.10 -5.36
N ALA A 74 17.57 -24.80 -4.78
CA ALA A 74 18.07 -24.51 -3.45
C ALA A 74 18.77 -23.15 -3.38
N ASP A 75 19.59 -22.82 -4.38
CA ASP A 75 20.25 -21.52 -4.51
C ASP A 75 19.23 -20.38 -4.65
N LYS A 76 18.20 -20.58 -5.48
CA LYS A 76 17.10 -19.61 -5.63
C LYS A 76 16.32 -19.41 -4.35
N ALA A 77 16.06 -20.49 -3.61
CA ALA A 77 15.36 -20.45 -2.33
C ALA A 77 16.16 -19.70 -1.25
N ALA A 78 17.49 -19.83 -1.27
CA ALA A 78 18.39 -19.12 -0.37
C ALA A 78 18.68 -17.66 -0.80
N GLY A 79 18.33 -17.29 -2.04
CA GLY A 79 18.58 -15.94 -2.56
C GLY A 79 20.06 -15.65 -2.78
N VAL A 80 20.86 -16.63 -3.20
CA VAL A 80 22.33 -16.49 -3.31
C VAL A 80 22.77 -15.41 -4.30
N ASP A 81 21.92 -15.10 -5.27
CA ASP A 81 22.07 -14.08 -6.32
C ASP A 81 21.57 -12.70 -5.92
N ALA A 82 20.91 -12.57 -4.76
CA ALA A 82 20.49 -11.26 -4.28
C ALA A 82 21.74 -10.41 -3.99
N PRO A 83 21.65 -9.07 -4.17
CA PRO A 83 22.69 -8.15 -3.73
C PRO A 83 23.08 -8.45 -2.29
N GLU A 84 24.36 -8.31 -1.96
CA GLU A 84 24.86 -8.70 -0.63
C GLU A 84 24.05 -8.08 0.52
N PRO A 85 23.65 -6.78 0.49
CA PRO A 85 22.85 -6.21 1.57
C PRO A 85 21.52 -6.96 1.76
N VAL A 86 20.89 -7.38 0.66
CA VAL A 86 19.64 -8.15 0.67
C VAL A 86 19.85 -9.54 1.26
N ARG A 87 20.98 -10.19 0.97
CA ARG A 87 21.33 -11.48 1.60
C ARG A 87 21.47 -11.35 3.12
N ARG A 88 22.10 -10.27 3.61
CA ARG A 88 22.12 -9.97 5.06
C ARG A 88 20.72 -9.80 5.61
N LEU A 89 19.86 -9.06 4.91
CA LEU A 89 18.47 -8.85 5.33
C LEU A 89 17.69 -10.16 5.41
N ILE A 90 17.74 -10.99 4.37
CA ILE A 90 17.10 -12.32 4.36
C ILE A 90 17.57 -13.15 5.56
N SER A 91 18.90 -13.21 5.77
CA SER A 91 19.48 -13.95 6.90
C SER A 91 19.04 -13.41 8.26
N ALA A 92 18.99 -12.09 8.43
CA ALA A 92 18.60 -11.45 9.70
C ALA A 92 17.11 -11.64 10.02
N ARG A 93 16.26 -11.75 9.00
CA ARG A 93 14.82 -12.04 9.14
C ARG A 93 14.55 -13.54 9.35
N GLY A 94 15.56 -14.39 9.20
CA GLY A 94 15.50 -15.83 9.48
C GLY A 94 14.75 -16.61 8.40
N ASN A 95 13.50 -17.02 8.66
CA ASN A 95 12.70 -17.85 7.76
C ASN A 95 11.98 -17.04 6.66
N ALA A 96 12.66 -16.06 6.08
CA ALA A 96 12.10 -15.19 5.05
C ALA A 96 11.99 -15.95 3.71
N PRO A 97 10.78 -16.18 3.18
CA PRO A 97 10.64 -16.79 1.87
C PRO A 97 11.21 -15.89 0.77
N VAL A 98 12.00 -16.48 -0.12
CA VAL A 98 12.41 -15.85 -1.38
C VAL A 98 11.44 -16.30 -2.48
N LEU A 99 10.71 -15.34 -3.03
CA LEU A 99 9.78 -15.51 -4.14
C LEU A 99 10.42 -14.98 -5.42
N ARG A 100 10.10 -15.60 -6.55
CA ARG A 100 10.64 -15.25 -7.87
C ARG A 100 9.55 -14.76 -8.79
N CYS A 101 9.79 -13.62 -9.41
CA CYS A 101 8.97 -13.07 -10.48
C CYS A 101 9.52 -13.54 -11.83
N VAL A 102 8.74 -14.34 -12.55
CA VAL A 102 9.08 -14.74 -13.92
C VAL A 102 8.76 -13.56 -14.84
N PRO A 103 9.68 -13.16 -15.75
CA PRO A 103 9.40 -12.07 -16.70
C PRO A 103 8.11 -12.30 -17.48
N GLY A 104 7.24 -11.30 -17.49
CA GLY A 104 5.93 -11.35 -18.16
C GLY A 104 4.81 -12.07 -17.41
N ASP A 105 5.11 -12.70 -16.25
CA ASP A 105 4.10 -13.29 -15.38
C ASP A 105 3.75 -12.33 -14.24
N THR A 106 2.52 -11.80 -14.28
CA THR A 106 1.99 -10.89 -13.25
C THR A 106 0.92 -11.55 -12.39
N GLU A 107 0.63 -12.84 -12.61
CA GLU A 107 -0.41 -13.58 -11.91
C GLU A 107 0.17 -14.52 -10.85
N PHE A 108 1.41 -14.98 -11.04
CA PHE A 108 2.06 -15.93 -10.16
C PHE A 108 3.43 -15.46 -9.70
N LEU A 109 3.79 -15.88 -8.49
CA LEU A 109 5.17 -15.87 -7.99
C LEU A 109 5.64 -17.32 -7.79
N THR A 110 6.87 -17.62 -8.16
CA THR A 110 7.45 -18.95 -7.94
C THR A 110 8.22 -18.96 -6.63
N ARG A 111 7.89 -19.89 -5.73
CA ARG A 111 8.68 -20.18 -4.54
C ARG A 111 9.47 -21.46 -4.76
N TYR A 112 10.78 -21.37 -4.60
CA TYR A 112 11.67 -22.54 -4.56
C TYR A 112 11.91 -22.97 -3.11
N TYR A 113 12.22 -24.25 -2.92
CA TYR A 113 12.50 -24.84 -1.61
C TYR A 113 13.87 -25.51 -1.60
N SER A 114 14.45 -25.65 -0.40
CA SER A 114 15.77 -26.27 -0.20
C SER A 114 15.82 -27.75 -0.57
N ASP A 115 14.66 -28.43 -0.64
CA ASP A 115 14.53 -29.82 -1.10
C ASP A 115 14.56 -29.95 -2.64
N GLY A 116 14.78 -28.85 -3.36
CA GLY A 116 14.84 -28.81 -4.81
C GLY A 116 13.48 -28.64 -5.51
N THR A 117 12.38 -28.64 -4.77
CA THR A 117 11.04 -28.46 -5.33
C THR A 117 10.70 -26.98 -5.53
N ALA A 118 9.66 -26.72 -6.32
CA ALA A 118 9.13 -25.37 -6.56
C ALA A 118 7.60 -25.37 -6.56
N GLN A 119 7.01 -24.22 -6.29
CA GLN A 119 5.57 -24.02 -6.33
C GLN A 119 5.23 -22.63 -6.87
N ARG A 120 4.26 -22.58 -7.79
CA ARG A 120 3.67 -21.33 -8.26
C ARG A 120 2.55 -20.91 -7.31
N LEU A 121 2.66 -19.71 -6.76
CA LEU A 121 1.71 -19.12 -5.83
C LEU A 121 0.89 -18.07 -6.58
N VAL A 122 -0.43 -18.19 -6.52
CA VAL A 122 -1.35 -17.25 -7.17
C VAL A 122 -1.39 -15.95 -6.36
N ILE A 123 -1.06 -14.83 -6.99
CA ILE A 123 -1.15 -13.51 -6.39
C ILE A 123 -2.60 -13.22 -5.98
N GLY A 124 -2.79 -12.76 -4.75
CA GLY A 124 -4.11 -12.41 -4.21
C GLY A 124 -4.96 -13.59 -3.71
N ASN A 125 -4.59 -14.85 -3.97
CA ASN A 125 -5.38 -16.04 -3.57
C ASN A 125 -4.66 -17.02 -2.65
N SER A 126 -3.35 -16.88 -2.43
CA SER A 126 -2.61 -17.70 -1.46
C SER A 126 -2.97 -17.36 0.00
N GLU A 127 -2.90 -18.36 0.87
CA GLU A 127 -2.90 -18.16 2.32
C GLU A 127 -1.67 -17.35 2.76
N PHE A 128 -1.83 -16.53 3.80
CA PHE A 128 -0.73 -15.74 4.35
C PHE A 128 0.25 -16.61 5.11
N GLY A 129 1.54 -16.25 5.18
CA GLY A 129 2.50 -16.91 6.06
C GLY A 129 3.75 -17.41 5.35
N THR A 130 4.69 -17.96 6.13
CA THR A 130 6.00 -18.41 5.65
C THR A 130 6.07 -19.91 5.36
N GLY A 131 5.04 -20.67 5.71
CA GLY A 131 4.94 -22.12 5.44
C GLY A 131 4.89 -22.49 3.95
N ARG A 132 5.08 -23.77 3.62
CA ARG A 132 4.98 -24.29 2.24
C ARG A 132 3.59 -23.98 1.66
N GLY A 133 3.55 -23.47 0.43
CA GLY A 133 2.31 -23.08 -0.25
C GLY A 133 1.67 -21.77 0.21
N ARG A 134 2.31 -21.07 1.14
CA ARG A 134 1.83 -19.79 1.68
C ARG A 134 2.69 -18.63 1.17
N MET A 135 2.06 -17.46 1.07
CA MET A 135 2.67 -16.22 0.65
C MET A 135 2.69 -15.24 1.83
N PRO A 136 3.84 -14.71 2.26
CA PRO A 136 3.90 -13.73 3.34
C PRO A 136 2.96 -12.54 3.12
N LEU A 137 2.39 -12.03 4.22
CA LEU A 137 1.57 -10.82 4.18
C LEU A 137 2.41 -9.60 3.83
N TYR A 138 3.65 -9.52 4.33
CA TYR A 138 4.59 -8.45 4.01
C TYR A 138 5.60 -8.90 2.96
N LEU A 139 5.72 -8.15 1.87
CA LEU A 139 6.58 -8.49 0.76
C LEU A 139 7.44 -7.31 0.34
N LEU A 140 8.75 -7.51 0.25
CA LEU A 140 9.69 -6.54 -0.30
C LEU A 140 10.11 -6.95 -1.71
N ILE A 141 9.77 -6.16 -2.72
CA ILE A 141 10.33 -6.31 -4.07
C ILE A 141 11.72 -5.67 -4.08
N VAL A 142 12.73 -6.42 -4.49
CA VAL A 142 14.06 -5.84 -4.77
C VAL A 142 14.34 -5.94 -6.26
N GLY A 143 14.42 -4.77 -6.89
CA GLY A 143 14.71 -4.63 -8.31
C GLY A 143 13.84 -3.61 -9.02
N SER A 144 14.36 -3.18 -10.18
CA SER A 144 13.72 -2.22 -11.07
C SER A 144 12.36 -2.70 -11.57
N PRO A 145 11.40 -1.79 -11.82
CA PRO A 145 10.15 -2.11 -12.47
C PRO A 145 10.31 -2.60 -13.92
N THR A 146 11.51 -2.49 -14.50
CA THR A 146 11.85 -3.12 -15.78
C THR A 146 12.02 -4.64 -15.68
N VAL A 147 12.37 -5.16 -14.50
CA VAL A 147 12.62 -6.60 -14.27
C VAL A 147 11.49 -7.25 -13.46
N VAL A 148 10.97 -6.55 -12.44
CA VAL A 148 9.77 -6.94 -11.70
C VAL A 148 8.71 -5.86 -11.93
N PRO A 149 7.79 -6.03 -12.90
CA PRO A 149 6.85 -4.97 -13.33
C PRO A 149 6.03 -4.35 -12.21
N TRP A 150 5.60 -3.10 -12.40
CA TRP A 150 4.68 -2.43 -11.46
C TRP A 150 3.39 -3.21 -11.25
N ASP A 151 2.87 -3.85 -12.30
CA ASP A 151 1.66 -4.68 -12.27
C ASP A 151 1.72 -5.79 -11.21
N VAL A 152 2.91 -6.31 -10.90
CA VAL A 152 3.11 -7.28 -9.81
C VAL A 152 2.82 -6.62 -8.46
N GLN A 153 3.41 -5.44 -8.20
CA GLN A 153 3.20 -4.69 -6.96
C GLN A 153 1.75 -4.23 -6.83
N PHE A 154 1.19 -3.68 -7.90
CA PHE A 154 -0.20 -3.26 -8.01
C PHE A 154 -1.16 -4.40 -7.68
N SER A 155 -0.89 -5.60 -8.21
CA SER A 155 -1.73 -6.78 -8.00
C SER A 155 -1.65 -7.29 -6.56
N LEU A 156 -0.44 -7.34 -5.99
CA LEU A 156 -0.18 -7.77 -4.62
C LEU A 156 -0.75 -6.79 -3.58
N ASN A 157 -0.65 -5.47 -3.79
CA ASN A 157 -1.10 -4.43 -2.84
C ASN A 157 -2.58 -4.58 -2.42
N ARG A 158 -3.40 -5.21 -3.26
CA ARG A 158 -4.83 -5.46 -2.96
C ARG A 158 -5.04 -6.36 -1.74
N ARG A 159 -4.06 -7.21 -1.40
CA ARG A 159 -4.18 -8.20 -0.32
C ARG A 159 -2.93 -8.27 0.57
N GLN A 160 -1.74 -8.14 -0.01
CA GLN A 160 -0.45 -8.08 0.68
C GLN A 160 -0.03 -6.62 0.96
N HIS A 161 0.96 -6.48 1.83
CA HIS A 161 1.63 -5.24 2.21
C HIS A 161 2.98 -5.19 1.49
N VAL A 162 3.06 -4.44 0.39
CA VAL A 162 4.19 -4.54 -0.53
C VAL A 162 4.98 -3.25 -0.59
N GLY A 163 6.28 -3.37 -0.38
CA GLY A 163 7.24 -2.30 -0.63
C GLY A 163 8.20 -2.67 -1.76
N ARG A 164 8.93 -1.68 -2.29
CA ARG A 164 9.93 -1.87 -3.34
C ARG A 164 11.22 -1.12 -3.03
N LEU A 165 12.37 -1.75 -3.30
CA LEU A 165 13.67 -1.09 -3.37
C LEU A 165 14.27 -1.29 -4.77
N ASP A 166 14.48 -0.18 -5.47
CA ASP A 166 15.21 -0.09 -6.73
C ASP A 166 16.34 0.93 -6.52
N LEU A 167 17.42 0.45 -5.90
CA LEU A 167 18.56 1.26 -5.48
C LEU A 167 19.84 0.61 -6.02
N PRO A 168 20.86 1.39 -6.40
CA PRO A 168 22.20 0.85 -6.64
C PRO A 168 22.78 0.24 -5.35
N ASP A 169 23.82 -0.59 -5.48
CA ASP A 169 24.32 -1.44 -4.39
C ASP A 169 24.75 -0.67 -3.13
N ALA A 170 25.39 0.49 -3.28
CA ALA A 170 25.86 1.29 -2.14
C ALA A 170 24.68 1.89 -1.36
N GLU A 171 23.75 2.51 -2.08
CA GLU A 171 22.52 3.09 -1.56
C GLU A 171 21.59 2.04 -0.96
N LEU A 172 21.53 0.85 -1.56
CA LEU A 172 20.82 -0.31 -1.02
C LEU A 172 21.44 -0.78 0.30
N GLY A 173 22.77 -0.74 0.39
CA GLY A 173 23.52 -0.98 1.63
C GLY A 173 23.10 -0.01 2.73
N ASN A 174 23.12 1.29 2.47
CA ASN A 174 22.68 2.34 3.41
C ASN A 174 21.26 2.08 3.93
N TYR A 175 20.32 1.80 3.03
CA TYR A 175 18.93 1.50 3.39
C TYR A 175 18.81 0.27 4.29
N ILE A 176 19.46 -0.84 3.91
CA ILE A 176 19.35 -2.10 4.65
C ILE A 176 20.05 -2.01 6.01
N ASP A 177 21.18 -1.32 6.12
CA ASP A 177 21.86 -1.13 7.41
C ASP A 177 21.01 -0.29 8.38
N ALA A 178 20.35 0.75 7.87
CA ALA A 178 19.36 1.51 8.64
C ALA A 178 18.17 0.62 9.04
N LEU A 179 17.63 -0.19 8.13
CA LEU A 179 16.51 -1.09 8.40
C LEU A 179 16.83 -2.14 9.48
N LEU A 180 18.00 -2.78 9.38
CA LEU A 180 18.42 -3.82 10.33
C LEU A 180 18.64 -3.28 11.75
N THR A 181 18.96 -2.00 11.87
CA THR A 181 19.14 -1.30 13.15
C THR A 181 17.89 -0.55 13.61
N ASP A 182 16.76 -0.67 12.89
CA ASP A 182 15.54 0.13 13.11
C ASP A 182 15.81 1.65 13.14
N TRP A 183 16.73 2.11 12.29
CA TRP A 183 17.24 3.48 12.22
C TRP A 183 17.82 3.97 13.57
N ALA A 184 18.41 3.08 14.36
CA ALA A 184 19.08 3.45 15.60
C ALA A 184 20.16 4.51 15.35
N GLY A 185 20.24 5.50 16.26
CA GLY A 185 21.20 6.61 16.14
C GLY A 185 20.81 7.69 15.12
N MET A 186 19.69 7.53 14.39
CA MET A 186 19.15 8.58 13.53
C MET A 186 18.17 9.46 14.32
N SER A 187 18.28 10.78 14.15
CA SER A 187 17.45 11.74 14.86
C SER A 187 16.31 12.19 13.96
N VAL A 188 15.09 11.85 14.37
CA VAL A 188 13.86 12.28 13.72
C VAL A 188 12.81 12.56 14.79
N ALA A 189 12.04 13.62 14.62
CA ALA A 189 11.07 14.09 15.59
C ALA A 189 9.67 13.52 15.27
N PRO A 190 9.15 12.57 16.06
CA PRO A 190 7.82 12.02 15.84
C PRO A 190 6.71 13.01 16.17
N THR A 191 6.99 14.08 16.91
CA THR A 191 5.99 15.04 17.38
C THR A 191 5.81 16.25 16.47
N THR A 192 6.57 16.38 15.38
CA THR A 192 6.57 17.59 14.53
C THR A 192 6.33 17.28 13.06
N PRO A 193 5.22 16.64 12.67
CA PRO A 193 4.95 16.36 11.26
C PRO A 193 4.95 17.62 10.40
N LEU A 194 5.36 17.47 9.14
CA LEU A 194 5.35 18.55 8.15
C LEU A 194 4.29 18.28 7.08
N VAL A 195 3.40 19.26 6.89
CA VAL A 195 2.43 19.28 5.78
C VAL A 195 2.73 20.48 4.89
N TRP A 196 3.10 20.20 3.64
CA TRP A 196 3.38 21.19 2.61
C TRP A 196 2.44 21.00 1.42
N SER A 197 1.75 22.04 0.99
CA SER A 197 0.75 21.92 -0.08
C SER A 197 0.60 23.18 -0.93
N THR A 198 0.68 23.06 -2.24
CA THR A 198 0.43 24.18 -3.17
C THR A 198 -1.05 24.31 -3.49
N ALA A 199 -1.48 25.52 -3.89
CA ALA A 199 -2.80 25.77 -4.45
C ALA A 199 -2.69 26.80 -5.59
N VAL A 200 -2.19 26.34 -6.74
CA VAL A 200 -1.91 27.18 -7.91
C VAL A 200 -2.97 27.04 -9.01
N ASP A 201 -3.74 25.96 -8.99
CA ASP A 201 -4.84 25.68 -9.93
C ASP A 201 -5.94 24.83 -9.29
N THR A 202 -6.93 24.42 -10.07
CA THR A 202 -8.09 23.65 -9.58
C THR A 202 -7.70 22.34 -8.91
N ILE A 203 -6.82 21.54 -9.52
CA ILE A 203 -6.44 20.24 -8.99
C ILE A 203 -5.59 20.38 -7.72
N THR A 204 -4.58 21.26 -7.72
CA THR A 204 -3.73 21.47 -6.52
C THR A 204 -4.52 22.10 -5.37
N THR A 205 -5.48 22.98 -5.66
CA THR A 205 -6.43 23.49 -4.66
C THR A 205 -7.28 22.37 -4.07
N ALA A 206 -7.80 21.46 -4.90
CA ALA A 206 -8.56 20.31 -4.43
C ALA A 206 -7.70 19.38 -3.58
N MET A 207 -6.46 19.10 -3.98
CA MET A 207 -5.52 18.26 -3.24
C MET A 207 -5.13 18.88 -1.89
N GLN A 208 -4.84 20.19 -1.85
CA GLN A 208 -4.62 20.92 -0.60
C GLN A 208 -5.83 20.74 0.34
N ARG A 209 -7.04 20.97 -0.15
CA ARG A 209 -8.26 20.89 0.67
C ARG A 209 -8.57 19.47 1.15
N LEU A 210 -8.47 18.49 0.25
CA LEU A 210 -8.92 17.13 0.49
C LEU A 210 -7.88 16.25 1.19
N VAL A 211 -6.62 16.69 1.24
CA VAL A 211 -5.53 15.97 1.91
C VAL A 211 -4.80 16.86 2.91
N GLY A 212 -4.20 17.95 2.44
CA GLY A 212 -3.38 18.83 3.30
C GLY A 212 -4.14 19.41 4.49
N ASP A 213 -5.32 19.98 4.27
CA ASP A 213 -6.16 20.59 5.31
C ASP A 213 -6.75 19.54 6.26
N PHE A 214 -7.23 18.40 5.74
CA PHE A 214 -7.73 17.30 6.57
C PHE A 214 -6.66 16.73 7.50
N LEU A 215 -5.46 16.44 6.98
CA LEU A 215 -4.34 15.94 7.79
C LEU A 215 -3.91 16.97 8.83
N THR A 216 -3.77 18.24 8.43
CA THR A 216 -3.37 19.28 9.38
C THR A 216 -4.41 19.42 10.49
N THR A 217 -5.70 19.45 10.16
CA THR A 217 -6.78 19.55 11.14
C THR A 217 -6.77 18.37 12.11
N ARG A 218 -6.66 17.14 11.59
CA ARG A 218 -6.63 15.92 12.42
C ARG A 218 -5.41 15.87 13.33
N MET A 219 -4.21 16.10 12.78
CA MET A 219 -2.98 16.06 13.56
C MET A 219 -2.88 17.21 14.56
N SER A 220 -3.39 18.40 14.24
CA SER A 220 -3.39 19.54 15.18
C SER A 220 -4.36 19.36 16.35
N GLY A 221 -5.32 18.43 16.21
CA GLY A 221 -6.20 18.02 17.32
C GLY A 221 -5.53 17.04 18.30
N ASP A 222 -4.35 16.52 17.95
CA ASP A 222 -3.58 15.62 18.79
C ASP A 222 -2.63 16.44 19.70
N PRO A 223 -2.76 16.34 21.04
CA PRO A 223 -1.98 17.19 21.95
C PRO A 223 -0.48 16.89 21.95
N GLU A 224 -0.04 15.77 21.36
CA GLU A 224 1.38 15.43 21.24
C GLU A 224 2.03 15.93 19.95
N LEU A 225 1.23 16.45 19.00
CA LEU A 225 1.72 16.86 17.69
C LEU A 225 1.76 18.38 17.55
N ALA A 226 2.92 18.90 17.18
CA ALA A 226 3.14 20.27 16.74
C ALA A 226 3.30 20.29 15.21
N VAL A 227 2.17 20.35 14.50
CA VAL A 227 2.15 20.30 13.03
C VAL A 227 2.79 21.54 12.43
N THR A 228 3.81 21.34 11.59
CA THR A 228 4.35 22.41 10.74
C THR A 228 3.59 22.44 9.42
N ARG A 229 2.93 23.56 9.11
CA ARG A 229 2.19 23.74 7.86
C ARG A 229 2.84 24.80 6.96
N ARG A 230 2.93 24.52 5.66
CA ARG A 230 3.22 25.49 4.59
C ARG A 230 2.20 25.27 3.47
N SER A 231 1.44 26.30 3.11
CA SER A 231 0.33 26.14 2.18
C SER A 231 0.13 27.33 1.25
N GLY A 232 -0.50 27.11 0.10
CA GLY A 232 -0.77 28.16 -0.89
C GLY A 232 0.51 28.84 -1.36
N ALA A 233 0.54 30.17 -1.40
CA ALA A 233 1.70 30.95 -1.82
C ALA A 233 2.95 30.76 -0.92
N ALA A 234 2.78 30.31 0.33
CA ALA A 234 3.92 30.05 1.23
C ALA A 234 4.55 28.66 1.01
N ALA A 235 3.96 27.83 0.15
CA ALA A 235 4.49 26.51 -0.20
C ALA A 235 5.53 26.64 -1.34
N THR A 236 6.68 27.23 -1.02
CA THR A 236 7.85 27.26 -1.93
C THR A 236 8.80 26.09 -1.63
N CYS A 237 9.67 25.73 -2.59
CA CYS A 237 10.73 24.73 -2.37
C CYS A 237 11.67 25.13 -1.23
N ALA A 238 12.11 26.39 -1.20
CA ALA A 238 12.97 26.91 -0.14
C ALA A 238 12.29 26.83 1.25
N ALA A 239 10.98 27.09 1.32
CA ALA A 239 10.23 26.96 2.57
C ALA A 239 10.08 25.50 3.02
N LEU A 240 9.94 24.55 2.09
CA LEU A 240 9.95 23.11 2.36
C LEU A 240 11.29 22.68 2.95
N ILE A 241 12.39 23.01 2.27
CA ILE A 241 13.76 22.66 2.69
C ILE A 241 14.06 23.25 4.08
N THR A 242 13.75 24.54 4.27
CA THR A 242 13.93 25.22 5.56
C THR A 242 13.12 24.55 6.68
N ALA A 243 11.87 24.18 6.42
CA ALA A 243 11.03 23.52 7.41
C ALA A 243 11.57 22.12 7.77
N LEU A 244 11.97 21.32 6.78
CA LEU A 244 12.56 20.00 6.99
C LEU A 244 13.83 20.05 7.84
N ALA A 245 14.73 20.99 7.53
CA ALA A 245 15.97 21.20 8.28
C ALA A 245 15.69 21.63 9.73
N ALA A 246 14.66 22.47 9.95
CA ALA A 246 14.32 22.98 11.27
C ALA A 246 13.61 21.96 12.17
N THR A 247 12.80 21.05 11.61
CA THR A 247 11.91 20.20 12.41
C THR A 247 12.19 18.71 12.35
N THR A 248 13.06 18.24 11.43
CA THR A 248 13.43 16.83 11.25
C THR A 248 12.25 15.86 11.39
N PRO A 249 11.15 16.07 10.65
CA PRO A 249 9.86 15.44 10.93
C PRO A 249 9.89 13.92 10.66
N ALA A 250 9.20 13.13 11.48
CA ALA A 250 9.03 11.69 11.19
C ALA A 250 8.05 11.42 10.05
N VAL A 251 7.14 12.36 9.78
CA VAL A 251 6.17 12.27 8.69
C VAL A 251 6.20 13.56 7.88
N VAL A 252 6.47 13.42 6.59
CA VAL A 252 6.44 14.49 5.59
C VAL A 252 5.29 14.23 4.63
N VAL A 253 4.43 15.23 4.45
CA VAL A 253 3.28 15.19 3.54
C VAL A 253 3.45 16.32 2.55
N THR A 254 3.55 15.97 1.26
CA THR A 254 3.58 16.95 0.16
C THR A 254 2.37 16.76 -0.75
N SER A 255 1.77 17.86 -1.18
CA SER A 255 0.60 17.86 -2.07
C SER A 255 0.73 18.97 -3.11
N SER A 256 1.08 18.59 -4.33
CA SER A 256 1.36 19.51 -5.45
C SER A 256 1.26 18.83 -6.81
N HIS A 257 1.61 19.54 -7.87
CA HIS A 257 1.99 18.88 -9.12
C HIS A 257 3.25 18.05 -8.95
N GLY A 258 3.37 17.01 -9.78
CA GLY A 258 4.63 16.31 -10.03
C GLY A 258 5.18 16.74 -11.39
N LYS A 259 6.48 16.99 -11.46
CA LYS A 259 7.13 17.45 -12.69
C LYS A 259 7.14 16.33 -13.76
N THR A 260 6.48 16.59 -14.90
CA THR A 260 6.36 15.65 -16.04
C THR A 260 6.77 16.29 -17.37
N GLY A 261 7.58 17.35 -17.31
CA GLY A 261 8.14 18.01 -18.48
C GLY A 261 9.63 18.34 -18.28
N PRO A 262 10.31 18.87 -19.31
CA PRO A 262 9.79 19.22 -20.63
C PRO A 262 9.43 18.01 -21.50
N LEU A 263 8.32 18.08 -22.24
CA LEU A 263 7.83 16.96 -23.08
C LEU A 263 8.72 16.66 -24.29
N ALA A 264 9.46 17.65 -24.78
CA ALA A 264 10.34 17.52 -25.93
C ALA A 264 11.73 16.92 -25.60
N ASP A 265 12.03 16.73 -24.31
CA ASP A 265 13.31 16.18 -23.85
C ASP A 265 13.04 15.08 -22.79
N PRO A 266 12.88 13.82 -23.23
CA PRO A 266 12.65 12.68 -22.33
C PRO A 266 13.77 12.45 -21.30
N ALA A 267 15.01 12.87 -21.61
CA ALA A 267 16.13 12.72 -20.67
C ALA A 267 15.98 13.73 -19.52
N ALA A 268 15.73 15.00 -19.84
CA ALA A 268 15.45 16.04 -18.85
C ALA A 268 14.18 15.72 -18.04
N MET A 269 13.11 15.25 -18.68
CA MET A 269 11.90 14.82 -17.98
C MET A 269 12.19 13.71 -16.96
N ARG A 270 12.94 12.68 -17.37
CA ARG A 270 13.31 11.56 -16.48
C ARG A 270 14.11 12.03 -15.27
N ALA A 271 15.00 12.99 -15.44
CA ALA A 271 15.85 13.51 -14.36
C ALA A 271 15.05 14.23 -13.24
N THR A 272 13.87 14.75 -13.55
CA THR A 272 13.02 15.47 -12.58
C THR A 272 11.65 14.80 -12.37
N LEU A 273 11.44 13.60 -12.91
CA LEU A 273 10.13 12.95 -12.95
C LEU A 273 9.48 12.92 -11.56
N GLY A 274 8.26 13.44 -11.46
CA GLY A 274 7.44 13.38 -10.26
C GLY A 274 7.91 14.26 -9.10
N SER A 275 8.97 15.06 -9.29
CA SER A 275 9.44 15.99 -8.26
C SER A 275 8.37 17.05 -7.96
N PRO A 276 8.11 17.38 -6.67
CA PRO A 276 7.16 18.40 -6.30
C PRO A 276 7.44 19.74 -7.00
N VAL A 277 6.37 20.36 -7.49
CA VAL A 277 6.40 21.71 -8.07
C VAL A 277 5.75 22.67 -7.09
N ASP A 278 6.41 23.78 -6.80
CA ASP A 278 5.99 24.72 -5.77
C ASP A 278 5.03 25.81 -6.27
N ALA A 279 4.66 26.72 -5.36
CA ALA A 279 3.75 27.82 -5.66
C ALA A 279 4.25 28.80 -6.74
N ASP A 280 5.57 28.86 -6.96
CA ASP A 280 6.23 29.69 -7.98
C ASP A 280 6.53 28.90 -9.26
N HIS A 281 6.02 27.67 -9.38
CA HIS A 281 6.30 26.71 -10.46
C HIS A 281 7.77 26.25 -10.53
N SER A 282 8.52 26.42 -9.44
CA SER A 282 9.86 25.86 -9.29
C SER A 282 9.76 24.37 -8.96
N THR A 283 10.71 23.58 -9.46
CA THR A 283 10.78 22.14 -9.16
C THR A 283 11.74 21.92 -7.99
N LEU A 284 11.37 21.06 -7.05
CA LEU A 284 12.23 20.72 -5.92
C LEU A 284 13.53 20.06 -6.41
N ASP A 285 14.66 20.70 -6.11
CA ASP A 285 15.98 20.14 -6.35
C ASP A 285 16.36 19.20 -5.20
N VAL A 286 16.64 17.94 -5.54
CA VAL A 286 16.97 16.90 -4.56
C VAL A 286 18.37 17.06 -3.97
N ASP A 287 19.31 17.64 -4.71
CA ASP A 287 20.67 17.90 -4.23
C ASP A 287 20.68 19.09 -3.26
N GLU A 288 19.92 20.15 -3.56
CA GLU A 288 19.70 21.25 -2.62
C GLU A 288 19.03 20.74 -1.33
N LEU A 289 17.99 19.91 -1.48
CA LEU A 289 17.29 19.29 -0.35
C LEU A 289 18.23 18.47 0.53
N LEU A 290 19.02 17.55 -0.05
CA LEU A 290 19.94 16.69 0.71
C LEU A 290 21.15 17.44 1.26
N GLY A 291 21.52 18.57 0.65
CA GLY A 291 22.55 19.47 1.18
C GLY A 291 22.13 20.20 2.44
N ALA A 292 20.83 20.42 2.64
CA ALA A 292 20.28 21.16 3.78
C ALA A 292 19.55 20.29 4.82
N TRP A 293 19.09 19.11 4.42
CA TRP A 293 18.32 18.20 5.27
C TRP A 293 18.72 16.74 5.05
N THR A 294 18.67 15.95 6.13
CA THR A 294 18.95 14.53 6.09
C THR A 294 17.71 13.71 6.48
N PRO A 295 17.25 12.75 5.65
CA PRO A 295 16.00 12.04 5.85
C PRO A 295 15.86 11.33 7.20
N SER A 296 16.94 10.70 7.68
CA SER A 296 17.08 10.18 9.05
C SER A 296 15.91 9.31 9.56
N GLY A 297 15.29 8.54 8.67
CA GLY A 297 14.18 7.65 9.01
C GLY A 297 12.80 8.29 9.00
N ALA A 298 12.62 9.44 8.35
CA ALA A 298 11.30 9.97 8.05
C ALA A 298 10.52 9.07 7.08
N VAL A 299 9.19 9.21 7.07
CA VAL A 299 8.30 8.66 6.04
C VAL A 299 7.77 9.83 5.22
N TRP A 300 7.87 9.73 3.90
CA TRP A 300 7.41 10.78 2.98
C TRP A 300 6.22 10.30 2.17
N TYR A 301 5.08 10.97 2.29
CA TYR A 301 3.94 10.83 1.38
C TYR A 301 3.90 11.99 0.39
N SER A 302 3.92 11.67 -0.91
CA SER A 302 3.89 12.65 -2.00
C SER A 302 2.66 12.45 -2.88
N GLN A 303 1.66 13.30 -2.67
CA GLN A 303 0.53 13.44 -3.56
C GLN A 303 0.95 14.36 -4.72
N ALA A 304 1.47 13.74 -5.76
CA ALA A 304 1.89 14.38 -7.00
C ALA A 304 1.91 13.33 -8.13
N CYS A 305 1.66 13.75 -9.37
CA CYS A 305 1.71 12.87 -10.53
C CYS A 305 3.10 12.22 -10.65
N CYS A 306 3.14 10.90 -10.83
CA CYS A 306 4.39 10.17 -11.09
C CYS A 306 5.46 10.31 -9.99
N SER A 307 5.06 10.69 -8.76
CA SER A 307 5.98 10.93 -7.63
C SER A 307 6.79 9.71 -7.20
N ALA A 308 6.27 8.50 -7.46
CA ALA A 308 6.99 7.26 -7.22
C ALA A 308 7.69 6.70 -8.47
N GLY A 309 7.25 7.07 -9.67
CA GLY A 309 7.81 6.53 -10.91
C GLY A 309 6.94 6.72 -12.14
N SER A 310 7.20 5.89 -13.15
CA SER A 310 6.44 5.76 -14.40
C SER A 310 6.26 4.28 -14.76
N ASN A 311 5.16 3.95 -15.44
CA ASN A 311 4.88 2.59 -15.91
C ASN A 311 5.37 2.37 -17.35
N ASN A 312 5.51 1.12 -17.77
CA ASN A 312 5.76 0.78 -19.16
C ASN A 312 4.46 0.90 -19.97
N GLY A 313 4.22 2.08 -20.56
CA GLY A 313 2.94 2.41 -21.19
C GLY A 313 1.99 3.17 -20.25
N THR A 314 0.72 3.25 -20.62
CA THR A 314 -0.32 3.92 -19.80
C THR A 314 -1.59 3.10 -19.72
N SER A 315 -2.18 3.07 -18.52
CA SER A 315 -3.51 2.50 -18.28
C SER A 315 -4.65 3.38 -18.81
N TYR A 316 -4.35 4.62 -19.25
CA TYR A 316 -5.31 5.65 -19.66
C TYR A 316 -5.52 5.74 -21.18
N GLY A 317 -5.08 4.73 -21.94
CA GLY A 317 -5.31 4.66 -23.38
C GLY A 317 -6.78 4.86 -23.75
N GLY A 318 -7.05 5.81 -24.64
CA GLY A 318 -8.40 6.17 -25.10
C GLY A 318 -9.23 7.04 -24.15
N LEU A 319 -8.68 7.46 -23.00
CA LEU A 319 -9.36 8.37 -22.07
C LEU A 319 -9.35 9.83 -22.53
N LEU A 320 -8.25 10.26 -23.16
CA LEU A 320 -7.97 11.66 -23.47
C LEU A 320 -7.98 11.91 -24.99
N GLN A 321 -8.32 13.13 -25.37
CA GLN A 321 -8.28 13.58 -26.77
C GLN A 321 -6.81 13.68 -27.25
N THR A 322 -6.48 13.04 -28.37
CA THR A 322 -5.10 12.80 -28.86
C THR A 322 -4.26 14.07 -29.09
N ASP A 323 -4.86 15.21 -29.37
CA ASP A 323 -4.17 16.49 -29.60
C ASP A 323 -4.05 17.35 -28.33
N SER A 324 -4.72 16.98 -27.24
CA SER A 324 -4.72 17.72 -25.99
C SER A 324 -3.36 17.69 -25.28
N THR A 325 -3.06 18.73 -24.51
CA THR A 325 -1.85 18.78 -23.68
C THR A 325 -1.82 17.64 -22.65
N ALA A 326 -2.98 17.28 -22.08
CA ALA A 326 -3.09 16.19 -21.12
C ALA A 326 -2.70 14.84 -21.76
N PHE A 327 -3.16 14.56 -22.99
CA PHE A 327 -2.75 13.36 -23.73
C PHE A 327 -1.24 13.33 -23.95
N LYS A 328 -0.64 14.46 -24.38
CA LYS A 328 0.81 14.55 -24.60
C LYS A 328 1.62 14.31 -23.32
N VAL A 329 1.12 14.72 -22.16
CA VAL A 329 1.75 14.44 -20.86
C VAL A 329 1.69 12.95 -20.54
N VAL A 330 0.50 12.34 -20.62
CA VAL A 330 0.31 10.91 -20.34
C VAL A 330 1.15 10.05 -21.29
N ASP A 331 1.15 10.36 -22.58
CA ASP A 331 1.92 9.67 -23.61
C ASP A 331 3.43 9.88 -23.43
N GLY A 332 3.86 11.11 -23.13
CA GLY A 332 5.25 11.43 -22.86
C GLY A 332 5.82 10.67 -21.65
N VAL A 333 5.05 10.60 -20.55
CA VAL A 333 5.41 9.81 -19.36
C VAL A 333 5.44 8.32 -19.70
N ALA A 334 4.44 7.80 -20.40
CA ALA A 334 4.40 6.41 -20.83
C ALA A 334 5.61 6.04 -21.71
N GLY A 335 6.05 6.97 -22.57
CA GLY A 335 7.24 6.83 -23.42
C GLY A 335 8.57 6.80 -22.66
N LEU A 336 8.60 7.15 -21.37
CA LEU A 336 9.79 6.95 -20.53
C LEU A 336 10.05 5.48 -20.20
N GLY A 337 9.03 4.62 -20.32
CA GLY A 337 9.08 3.23 -19.86
C GLY A 337 9.02 3.11 -18.34
N ALA A 338 9.07 1.88 -17.84
CA ALA A 338 8.98 1.62 -16.42
C ALA A 338 10.23 2.12 -15.66
N ALA A 339 10.05 2.98 -14.67
CA ALA A 339 11.14 3.48 -13.81
C ALA A 339 10.63 3.92 -12.43
N VAL A 340 11.51 3.91 -11.42
CA VAL A 340 11.32 4.62 -10.15
C VAL A 340 11.74 6.09 -10.30
N ALA A 341 11.02 7.01 -9.67
CA ALA A 341 11.31 8.44 -9.76
C ALA A 341 12.62 8.81 -9.03
N PRO A 342 13.37 9.84 -9.50
CA PRO A 342 14.66 10.19 -8.91
C PRO A 342 14.60 10.62 -7.43
N LEU A 343 13.58 11.40 -7.05
CA LEU A 343 13.43 11.88 -5.68
C LEU A 343 13.38 10.73 -4.65
N PRO A 344 12.46 9.74 -4.73
CA PRO A 344 12.46 8.64 -3.79
C PRO A 344 13.75 7.82 -3.83
N THR A 345 14.35 7.55 -5.00
CA THR A 345 15.63 6.82 -5.10
C THR A 345 16.73 7.51 -4.29
N ARG A 346 16.88 8.83 -4.44
CA ARG A 346 17.90 9.60 -3.71
C ARG A 346 17.63 9.67 -2.20
N LEU A 347 16.37 9.82 -1.80
CA LEU A 347 15.99 9.91 -0.38
C LEU A 347 16.07 8.56 0.36
N LEU A 348 15.74 7.46 -0.32
CA LEU A 348 15.87 6.09 0.22
C LEU A 348 17.31 5.58 0.18
N GLY A 349 18.14 6.09 -0.74
CA GLY A 349 19.54 5.72 -0.87
C GLY A 349 20.54 6.54 -0.04
N ALA A 350 20.09 7.66 0.55
CA ALA A 350 20.96 8.55 1.33
C ALA A 350 21.63 7.83 2.51
N ASP A 351 22.79 8.33 2.96
CA ASP A 351 23.56 7.76 4.09
C ASP A 351 22.74 7.57 5.37
N LYS A 352 21.75 8.45 5.57
CA LYS A 352 20.71 8.31 6.60
C LYS A 352 19.35 8.37 5.89
N PRO A 353 18.83 7.23 5.44
CA PRO A 353 17.78 7.16 4.44
C PRO A 353 16.40 7.38 5.06
N LEU A 354 15.40 7.64 4.20
CA LEU A 354 13.99 7.52 4.57
C LEU A 354 13.67 6.09 5.03
N ARG A 355 12.62 5.94 5.85
CA ARG A 355 11.97 4.64 6.09
C ARG A 355 11.15 4.20 4.90
N ALA A 356 10.36 5.10 4.35
CA ALA A 356 9.59 4.84 3.14
C ALA A 356 9.25 6.13 2.41
N PHE A 357 9.00 5.98 1.12
CA PHE A 357 8.36 6.97 0.27
C PHE A 357 7.07 6.38 -0.31
N ILE A 358 5.98 7.14 -0.25
CA ILE A 358 4.65 6.74 -0.72
C ILE A 358 4.24 7.73 -1.81
N GLY A 359 3.95 7.24 -3.01
CA GLY A 359 3.65 8.11 -4.16
C GLY A 359 3.01 7.35 -5.32
N HIS A 360 2.66 8.07 -6.38
CA HIS A 360 1.98 7.49 -7.54
C HIS A 360 2.96 7.16 -8.67
N VAL A 361 2.72 6.04 -9.36
CA VAL A 361 3.48 5.63 -10.56
C VAL A 361 2.88 6.21 -11.83
N GLU A 362 1.58 6.51 -11.85
CA GLU A 362 0.91 7.08 -13.02
C GLU A 362 0.41 8.52 -12.71
N PRO A 363 0.06 9.32 -13.75
CA PRO A 363 -0.65 10.58 -13.56
C PRO A 363 -1.95 10.45 -12.77
N THR A 364 -2.18 11.37 -11.84
CA THR A 364 -3.39 11.43 -11.01
C THR A 364 -4.39 12.46 -11.55
N PHE A 365 -5.68 12.29 -11.28
CA PHE A 365 -6.73 13.15 -11.81
C PHE A 365 -7.55 13.78 -10.67
N ASP A 366 -7.97 15.03 -10.85
CA ASP A 366 -8.85 15.70 -9.88
C ASP A 366 -10.17 14.94 -9.68
N TRP A 367 -10.68 14.33 -10.76
CA TRP A 367 -11.93 13.59 -10.76
C TRP A 367 -11.92 12.40 -9.78
N THR A 368 -10.77 11.79 -9.47
CA THR A 368 -10.69 10.64 -8.56
C THR A 368 -10.63 11.02 -7.08
N LEU A 369 -10.54 12.32 -6.76
CA LEU A 369 -10.44 12.81 -5.38
C LEU A 369 -11.80 12.88 -4.68
N ILE A 370 -12.91 12.90 -5.43
CA ILE A 370 -14.28 13.07 -4.91
C ILE A 370 -15.26 12.14 -5.62
N GLU A 371 -16.30 11.73 -4.92
CA GLU A 371 -17.46 11.05 -5.50
C GLU A 371 -18.37 12.07 -6.23
N PRO A 372 -18.51 12.01 -7.56
CA PRO A 372 -19.22 13.05 -8.32
C PRO A 372 -20.69 13.21 -7.94
N SER A 373 -21.33 12.13 -7.50
CA SER A 373 -22.77 12.14 -7.18
C SER A 373 -23.12 12.91 -5.90
N ASN A 374 -22.19 13.03 -4.95
CA ASN A 374 -22.46 13.63 -3.63
C ASN A 374 -21.32 14.52 -3.09
N GLY A 375 -20.21 14.65 -3.82
CA GLY A 375 -19.03 15.43 -3.43
C GLY A 375 -18.21 14.81 -2.29
N GLN A 376 -18.47 13.56 -1.91
CA GLN A 376 -17.77 12.89 -0.80
C GLN A 376 -16.27 12.75 -1.12
N PRO A 377 -15.37 13.20 -0.23
CA PRO A 377 -13.94 12.96 -0.38
C PRO A 377 -13.60 11.47 -0.42
N LEU A 378 -12.83 11.05 -1.43
CA LEU A 378 -12.32 9.69 -1.55
C LEU A 378 -10.94 9.48 -0.94
N THR A 379 -10.38 10.53 -0.34
CA THR A 379 -9.04 10.57 0.26
C THR A 379 -9.00 10.04 1.69
N MET A 380 -10.16 9.81 2.34
CA MET A 380 -10.22 9.44 3.75
C MET A 380 -9.39 8.19 4.15
N PRO A 381 -9.34 7.10 3.35
CA PRO A 381 -8.45 5.99 3.65
C PRO A 381 -6.96 6.38 3.70
N LEU A 382 -6.54 7.34 2.87
CA LEU A 382 -5.17 7.89 2.91
C LEU A 382 -4.96 8.76 4.14
N ILE A 383 -5.96 9.56 4.51
CA ILE A 383 -5.90 10.32 5.76
C ILE A 383 -5.69 9.37 6.92
N GLU A 384 -6.49 8.31 7.04
CA GLU A 384 -6.39 7.29 8.09
C GLU A 384 -5.06 6.53 8.08
N ALA A 385 -4.54 6.23 6.88
CA ALA A 385 -3.24 5.60 6.73
C ALA A 385 -2.13 6.47 7.30
N ILE A 386 -2.06 7.74 6.88
CA ILE A 386 -1.04 8.69 7.33
C ILE A 386 -1.26 9.06 8.81
N TYR A 387 -2.51 9.27 9.21
CA TYR A 387 -2.96 9.51 10.58
C TYR A 387 -4.37 8.94 10.80
N PRO A 388 -4.58 7.95 11.69
CA PRO A 388 -3.75 7.63 12.85
C PRO A 388 -2.81 6.41 12.69
N ASN A 389 -2.87 5.67 11.58
CA ASN A 389 -2.27 4.33 11.52
C ASN A 389 -0.74 4.33 11.67
N LEU A 390 -0.03 5.24 10.99
CA LEU A 390 1.42 5.39 11.20
C LEU A 390 1.76 5.71 12.66
N TYR A 391 0.99 6.60 13.31
CA TYR A 391 1.21 7.02 14.69
C TYR A 391 0.84 5.98 15.74
N ARG A 392 -0.02 5.02 15.39
CA ARG A 392 -0.23 3.78 16.18
C ARG A 392 0.87 2.75 16.00
N ARG A 393 1.94 3.10 15.27
CA ARG A 393 3.06 2.23 14.92
C ARG A 393 2.62 0.97 14.18
N GLN A 394 1.62 1.10 13.30
CA GLN A 394 1.40 0.04 12.33
C GLN A 394 2.54 0.06 11.30
N PRO A 395 3.02 -1.12 10.86
CA PRO A 395 3.86 -1.22 9.67
C PRO A 395 3.28 -0.41 8.51
N ILE A 396 4.12 0.31 7.75
CA ILE A 396 3.65 1.24 6.70
C ILE A 396 2.75 0.54 5.68
N GLY A 397 3.10 -0.70 5.29
CA GLY A 397 2.27 -1.48 4.38
C GLY A 397 0.89 -1.82 4.94
N ARG A 398 0.80 -2.05 6.26
CA ARG A 398 -0.45 -2.26 6.97
C ARG A 398 -1.26 -0.97 7.12
N ALA A 399 -0.59 0.14 7.42
CA ALA A 399 -1.22 1.43 7.59
C ALA A 399 -2.02 1.84 6.34
N LEU A 400 -1.52 1.51 5.15
CA LEU A 400 -2.14 1.77 3.84
C LEU A 400 -3.18 0.73 3.40
N GLN A 401 -3.44 -0.33 4.18
CA GLN A 401 -4.31 -1.43 3.76
C GLN A 401 -5.70 -0.96 3.31
N SER A 402 -6.33 -0.06 4.07
CA SER A 402 -7.69 0.40 3.78
C SER A 402 -7.80 1.12 2.43
N HIS A 403 -6.73 1.80 2.00
CA HIS A 403 -6.65 2.42 0.68
C HIS A 403 -6.76 1.39 -0.44
N TYR A 404 -5.99 0.30 -0.34
CA TYR A 404 -5.96 -0.75 -1.35
C TYR A 404 -7.20 -1.65 -1.35
N LEU A 405 -7.80 -1.92 -0.18
CA LEU A 405 -9.03 -2.72 -0.10
C LEU A 405 -10.17 -2.11 -0.94
N GLY A 406 -10.21 -0.78 -1.07
CA GLY A 406 -11.20 -0.10 -1.89
C GLY A 406 -11.12 -0.40 -3.39
N VAL A 407 -9.98 -0.89 -3.89
CA VAL A 407 -9.79 -1.22 -5.31
C VAL A 407 -10.71 -2.36 -5.75
N GLY A 408 -10.92 -3.38 -4.90
CA GLY A 408 -11.80 -4.50 -5.20
C GLY A 408 -13.26 -4.08 -5.41
N GLU A 409 -13.78 -3.21 -4.55
CA GLU A 409 -15.13 -2.66 -4.68
C GLU A 409 -15.26 -1.80 -5.95
N LEU A 410 -14.23 -1.01 -6.30
CA LEU A 410 -14.24 -0.24 -7.55
C LEU A 410 -14.31 -1.19 -8.76
N TYR A 411 -13.53 -2.27 -8.81
CA TYR A 411 -13.66 -3.23 -9.91
C TYR A 411 -15.02 -3.95 -9.94
N ALA A 412 -15.64 -4.23 -8.79
CA ALA A 412 -16.99 -4.78 -8.74
C ALA A 412 -18.04 -3.79 -9.27
N ARG A 413 -17.90 -2.49 -8.96
CA ARG A 413 -18.73 -1.42 -9.54
C ARG A 413 -18.51 -1.26 -11.04
N LEU A 414 -17.27 -1.41 -11.52
CA LEU A 414 -16.95 -1.37 -12.94
C LEU A 414 -17.63 -2.52 -13.70
N ALA A 415 -17.62 -3.73 -13.14
CA ALA A 415 -18.32 -4.88 -13.72
C ALA A 415 -19.83 -4.60 -13.85
N ARG A 416 -20.48 -4.14 -12.77
CA ARG A 416 -21.90 -3.75 -12.80
C ARG A 416 -22.19 -2.63 -13.81
N ALA A 417 -21.31 -1.63 -13.90
CA ALA A 417 -21.47 -0.55 -14.87
C ALA A 417 -21.36 -1.05 -16.31
N ARG A 418 -20.55 -2.08 -16.59
CA ARG A 418 -20.47 -2.72 -17.91
C ARG A 418 -21.76 -3.47 -18.25
N ASP A 419 -22.33 -4.21 -17.30
CA ASP A 419 -23.64 -4.84 -17.48
C ASP A 419 -24.73 -3.77 -17.78
N GLY A 420 -24.62 -2.60 -17.14
CA GLY A 420 -25.45 -1.43 -17.42
C GLY A 420 -25.27 -0.89 -18.85
N ILE A 421 -24.06 -0.93 -19.42
CA ILE A 421 -23.82 -0.53 -20.82
C ILE A 421 -24.53 -1.49 -21.77
N ASP A 422 -24.45 -2.80 -21.51
CA ASP A 422 -25.07 -3.83 -22.35
C ASP A 422 -26.60 -3.76 -22.31
N THR A 423 -27.15 -3.36 -21.16
CA THR A 423 -28.60 -3.14 -20.95
C THR A 423 -29.06 -1.72 -21.28
N GLN A 424 -28.18 -0.87 -21.80
CA GLN A 424 -28.44 0.54 -22.15
C GLN A 424 -28.95 1.41 -20.99
N GLU A 425 -28.52 1.12 -19.77
CA GLU A 425 -28.82 1.92 -18.59
C GLU A 425 -28.23 3.35 -18.71
N PRO A 426 -29.00 4.42 -18.50
CA PRO A 426 -28.49 5.80 -18.53
C PRO A 426 -27.32 6.01 -17.57
N GLY A 427 -26.26 6.66 -18.05
CA GLY A 427 -25.08 7.00 -17.25
C GLY A 427 -24.09 5.84 -17.01
N ALA A 428 -24.35 4.64 -17.54
CA ALA A 428 -23.51 3.47 -17.28
C ALA A 428 -22.07 3.63 -17.80
N ARG A 429 -21.89 4.30 -18.94
CA ARG A 429 -20.57 4.58 -19.53
C ARG A 429 -19.76 5.52 -18.65
N GLU A 430 -20.37 6.59 -18.16
CA GLU A 430 -19.76 7.58 -17.28
C GLU A 430 -19.35 6.94 -15.95
N ARG A 431 -20.24 6.11 -15.36
CA ARG A 431 -19.92 5.33 -14.16
C ARG A 431 -18.78 4.35 -14.39
N ALA A 432 -18.76 3.66 -15.54
CA ALA A 432 -17.68 2.74 -15.88
C ALA A 432 -16.34 3.48 -16.03
N THR A 433 -16.31 4.61 -16.73
CA THR A 433 -15.11 5.44 -16.92
C THR A 433 -14.57 5.94 -15.58
N TYR A 434 -15.44 6.59 -14.79
CA TYR A 434 -15.07 7.10 -13.46
C TYR A 434 -14.53 5.99 -12.57
N THR A 435 -15.25 4.88 -12.46
CA THR A 435 -14.87 3.78 -11.57
C THR A 435 -13.56 3.12 -11.99
N LYS A 436 -13.33 2.93 -13.30
CA LYS A 436 -12.06 2.41 -13.82
C LYS A 436 -10.92 3.37 -13.50
N LEU A 437 -11.12 4.67 -13.71
CA LEU A 437 -10.10 5.69 -13.45
C LEU A 437 -9.71 5.71 -11.98
N THR A 438 -10.70 5.75 -11.08
CA THR A 438 -10.48 5.73 -9.62
C THR A 438 -9.82 4.43 -9.15
N ALA A 439 -10.12 3.28 -9.77
CA ALA A 439 -9.46 2.01 -9.43
C ALA A 439 -7.97 2.05 -9.77
N ILE A 440 -7.63 2.51 -10.98
CA ILE A 440 -6.24 2.62 -11.45
C ILE A 440 -5.47 3.63 -10.60
N ASP A 441 -6.03 4.82 -10.37
CA ASP A 441 -5.43 5.87 -9.54
C ASP A 441 -5.04 5.32 -8.16
N ARG A 442 -5.97 4.66 -7.46
CA ARG A 442 -5.70 4.05 -6.16
C ARG A 442 -4.67 2.92 -6.21
N GLN A 443 -4.73 2.08 -7.24
CA GLN A 443 -3.83 0.94 -7.41
C GLN A 443 -2.39 1.40 -7.73
N SER A 444 -2.24 2.55 -8.38
CA SER A 444 -0.96 3.12 -8.79
C SER A 444 -0.19 3.83 -7.66
N LEU A 445 -0.82 4.03 -6.50
CA LEU A 445 -0.11 4.44 -5.29
C LEU A 445 0.71 3.27 -4.76
N VAL A 446 2.01 3.48 -4.55
CA VAL A 446 2.94 2.45 -4.12
C VAL A 446 3.77 2.88 -2.91
N ILE A 447 4.34 1.89 -2.23
CA ILE A 447 5.34 2.08 -1.19
C ILE A 447 6.70 1.73 -1.77
N LEU A 448 7.64 2.65 -1.63
CA LEU A 448 9.06 2.45 -1.89
C LEU A 448 9.78 2.42 -0.52
N GLY A 449 10.53 1.36 -0.24
CA GLY A 449 11.01 0.99 1.10
C GLY A 449 10.45 -0.37 1.57
N ASP A 450 10.92 -0.86 2.72
CA ASP A 450 10.41 -2.07 3.37
C ASP A 450 9.04 -1.81 4.02
N PRO A 451 8.00 -2.61 3.69
CA PRO A 451 6.64 -2.38 4.16
C PRO A 451 6.44 -2.64 5.67
N THR A 452 7.43 -3.24 6.35
CA THR A 452 7.44 -3.49 7.80
C THR A 452 7.97 -2.32 8.61
N SER A 453 8.55 -1.32 7.95
CA SER A 453 9.06 -0.12 8.61
C SER A 453 7.93 0.61 9.36
N MET A 454 8.27 1.20 10.50
CA MET A 454 7.35 1.97 11.36
C MET A 454 8.00 3.28 11.75
N ILE A 455 7.23 4.35 11.93
CA ILE A 455 7.76 5.58 12.51
C ILE A 455 8.09 5.40 14.01
N PRO A 456 8.97 6.24 14.57
CA PRO A 456 9.22 6.22 16.01
C PRO A 456 7.96 6.49 16.82
N ALA A 457 7.90 5.89 18.01
CA ALA A 457 6.80 6.06 18.96
C ALA A 457 6.65 7.52 19.42
N LEU A 458 5.40 7.98 19.48
CA LEU A 458 5.02 9.16 20.24
C LEU A 458 5.34 8.97 21.73
N PRO A 459 5.62 10.04 22.49
CA PRO A 459 5.89 9.96 23.92
C PRO A 459 4.89 9.10 24.72
N SER A 460 3.58 9.19 24.44
CA SER A 460 2.55 8.38 25.12
C SER A 460 2.57 6.89 24.81
N THR A 461 3.24 6.49 23.74
CA THR A 461 3.29 5.10 23.24
C THR A 461 4.63 4.41 23.51
N ARG A 462 5.53 5.06 24.27
CA ARG A 462 6.86 4.55 24.60
C ARG A 462 6.88 3.63 25.81
#